data_AF-A0A1H8T2R8-F1
#
_entry.id   AF-A0A1H8T2R8-F1
#
_cell.length_a   1.000
_cell.length_b   1.000
_cell.length_c   1.000
_cell.angle_alpha   90.00
_cell.angle_beta   90.00
_cell.angle_gamma   90.00
#
_symmetry.space_group_name_H-M   'P 1'
#
loop_
_entity.id
_entity.type
_entity.pdbx_description
1 polymer ?
#
loop_
_entity_poly.entity_id
_entity_poly.type
_entity_poly.pdbx_seq_one_letter_code
_entity_poly.pdbx_strand_id
1 'polypeptide(L)' 'MQVNWHWHGERFSGPAEALDPYTNLHVGAAILRGHFEASGDWLTATGLYHSPSDAAAAAAHRERVRTHLQSLR' A
#
# COMPACT_ATOMS: atom_id res chain seq x y z
N MET A 1 6.19 -5.74 -1.57
CA MET A 1 5.32 -5.13 -0.53
C MET A 1 5.22 -6.15 0.59
N GLN A 2 5.31 -5.73 1.85
CA GLN A 2 5.06 -6.60 2.99
C GLN A 2 3.93 -6.02 3.83
N VAL A 3 2.76 -6.64 3.76
CA VAL A 3 1.56 -6.34 4.54
C VAL A 3 1.72 -6.99 5.90
N ASN A 4 1.42 -6.24 6.96
CA ASN A 4 1.53 -6.72 8.33
C ASN A 4 0.26 -7.48 8.74
N TRP A 5 0.41 -8.72 9.17
CA TRP A 5 -0.72 -9.58 9.57
C TRP A 5 -1.50 -9.04 10.77
N HIS A 6 -0.84 -8.39 11.75
CA HIS A 6 -1.52 -7.85 12.93
C HIS A 6 -2.62 -6.85 12.56
N TRP A 7 -2.44 -6.10 11.48
CA TRP A 7 -3.37 -5.08 11.02
C TRP A 7 -4.33 -5.54 9.90
N HIS A 8 -3.99 -6.61 9.19
CA HIS A 8 -4.70 -7.07 7.99
C HIS A 8 -5.01 -8.57 8.03
N GLY A 9 -5.12 -9.14 9.22
CA GLY A 9 -5.24 -10.59 9.43
C GLY A 9 -6.46 -11.17 8.72
N GLU A 10 -7.53 -10.39 8.53
CA GLU A 10 -8.75 -10.78 7.82
C GLU A 10 -8.54 -11.09 6.33
N ARG A 11 -7.39 -10.68 5.76
CA ARG A 11 -7.01 -10.92 4.36
C ARG A 11 -6.16 -12.18 4.18
N PHE A 12 -5.89 -12.89 5.26
CA PHE A 12 -5.10 -14.12 5.28
C PHE A 12 -5.87 -15.21 6.01
N SER A 13 -5.71 -16.45 5.57
CA SER A 13 -6.22 -17.66 6.22
C SER A 13 -5.52 -17.95 7.55
N GLY A 14 -4.33 -17.38 7.75
CA GLY A 14 -3.58 -17.42 9.01
C GLY A 14 -2.22 -16.71 8.91
N PRO A 15 -1.50 -16.54 10.03
CA PRO A 15 -0.23 -15.80 10.08
C PRO A 15 0.85 -16.34 9.13
N ALA A 16 0.91 -17.66 8.94
CA ALA A 16 1.89 -18.29 8.07
C ALA A 16 1.73 -17.88 6.59
N GLU A 17 0.49 -17.63 6.15
CA GLU A 17 0.22 -17.20 4.78
C GLU A 17 0.72 -15.77 4.51
N ALA A 18 0.76 -14.92 5.53
CA ALA A 18 1.37 -13.59 5.41
C ALA A 18 2.89 -13.65 5.23
N LEU A 19 3.54 -14.81 5.48
CA LEU A 19 4.95 -15.03 5.19
C LEU A 19 5.20 -15.55 3.78
N ASP A 20 4.17 -16.03 3.07
CA ASP A 20 4.30 -16.35 1.65
C ASP A 20 4.45 -15.05 0.84
N PRO A 21 5.55 -14.87 0.08
CA PRO A 21 5.84 -13.62 -0.58
C PRO A 21 4.84 -13.29 -1.70
N TYR A 22 4.28 -14.29 -2.37
CA TYR A 22 3.32 -14.07 -3.45
C TYR A 22 1.94 -13.72 -2.91
N THR A 23 1.48 -14.42 -1.87
CA THR A 23 0.22 -14.07 -1.20
C THR A 23 0.31 -12.69 -0.57
N ASN A 24 1.39 -12.37 0.12
CA ASN A 24 1.57 -11.06 0.71
C ASN A 24 1.60 -9.94 -0.36
N LEU A 25 2.27 -10.18 -1.49
CA LEU A 25 2.26 -9.26 -2.62
C LEU A 25 0.87 -9.07 -3.20
N HIS A 26 0.10 -10.14 -3.40
CA HIS A 26 -1.28 -10.06 -3.90
C HIS A 26 -2.18 -9.25 -2.95
N VAL A 27 -2.08 -9.48 -1.64
CA VAL A 27 -2.83 -8.70 -0.65
C VAL A 27 -2.42 -7.22 -0.71
N GLY A 28 -1.13 -6.93 -0.78
CA GLY A 28 -0.63 -5.56 -0.91
C GLY A 28 -1.16 -4.86 -2.17
N ALA A 29 -1.14 -5.56 -3.31
CA ALA A 29 -1.67 -5.05 -4.57
C ALA A 29 -3.19 -4.78 -4.50
N ALA A 30 -3.96 -5.65 -3.84
CA ALA A 30 -5.39 -5.46 -3.64
C ALA A 30 -5.70 -4.24 -2.76
N ILE A 31 -4.95 -4.01 -1.69
CA ILE A 31 -5.10 -2.82 -0.84
C ILE A 31 -4.80 -1.55 -1.65
N LEU A 32 -3.67 -1.53 -2.37
CA LEU A 32 -3.29 -0.39 -3.21
C LEU A 32 -4.33 -0.10 -4.30
N ARG A 33 -4.87 -1.16 -4.93
CA ARG A 33 -5.94 -1.06 -5.94
C ARG A 33 -7.22 -0.48 -5.35
N GLY A 34 -7.63 -0.88 -4.15
CA GLY A 34 -8.79 -0.31 -3.46
C GLY A 34 -8.65 1.19 -3.21
N HIS A 35 -7.45 1.66 -2.82
CA HIS A 35 -7.20 3.09 -2.70
C HIS A 35 -7.21 3.82 -4.05
N PHE A 36 -6.76 3.18 -5.12
CA PHE A 36 -6.86 3.74 -6.47
C PHE A 36 -8.32 3.85 -6.92
N GLU A 37 -9.13 2.83 -6.71
CA GLU A 37 -10.56 2.85 -7.06
C GLU A 37 -11.31 3.96 -6.31
N ALA A 38 -10.93 4.24 -5.07
CA ALA A 38 -11.53 5.33 -4.28
C ALA A 38 -11.03 6.74 -4.67
N SER A 39 -9.77 6.87 -5.10
CA SER A 39 -9.13 8.18 -5.33
C SER A 39 -8.98 8.58 -6.80
N GLY A 40 -8.97 7.61 -7.72
CA GLY A 40 -8.67 7.80 -9.14
C GLY A 40 -7.21 8.14 -9.46
N ASP A 41 -6.31 8.18 -8.47
CA ASP A 41 -4.93 8.64 -8.63
C ASP A 41 -3.93 7.70 -7.94
N TRP A 42 -2.99 7.17 -8.72
CA TRP A 42 -2.00 6.21 -8.22
C TRP A 42 -1.04 6.78 -7.19
N LEU A 43 -0.69 8.08 -7.30
CA LEU A 43 0.17 8.74 -6.32
C LEU A 43 -0.54 8.87 -4.97
N THR A 44 -1.81 9.27 -4.98
CA THR A 44 -2.65 9.34 -3.78
C THR A 44 -2.89 7.96 -3.19
N ALA A 45 -3.18 6.94 -4.02
CA ALA A 45 -3.31 5.57 -3.57
C ALA A 45 -2.04 5.04 -2.88
N THR A 46 -0.86 5.39 -3.40
CA THR A 46 0.44 5.01 -2.80
C THR A 46 0.64 5.66 -1.44
N GLY A 47 0.27 6.94 -1.29
CA GLY A 47 0.29 7.63 0.00
C GLY A 47 -0.66 6.99 1.02
N LEU A 48 -1.89 6.70 0.61
CA LEU A 48 -2.90 6.05 1.46
C LEU A 48 -2.51 4.62 1.83
N TYR A 49 -1.89 3.86 0.92
CA TYR A 49 -1.35 2.54 1.22
C TYR A 49 -0.30 2.61 2.34
N HIS A 50 0.50 3.67 2.38
CA HIS A 50 1.54 3.84 3.41
C HIS A 50 0.98 4.28 4.77
N SER A 51 0.00 5.18 4.80
CA SER A 51 -0.52 5.76 6.03
C SER A 51 -1.99 6.18 5.89
N PRO A 52 -2.94 5.23 5.85
CA PRO A 52 -4.34 5.53 5.54
C PRO A 52 -5.03 6.39 6.61
N SER A 53 -4.57 6.30 7.87
CA SER A 53 -5.14 7.01 9.01
C SER A 53 -4.43 8.34 9.34
N ASP A 54 -3.36 8.68 8.62
CA ASP A 54 -2.59 9.91 8.81
C ASP A 54 -2.39 10.62 7.46
N ALA A 55 -3.23 11.62 7.21
CA ALA A 55 -3.23 12.37 5.96
C ALA A 55 -1.92 13.12 5.71
N ALA A 56 -1.24 13.60 6.75
CA ALA A 56 0.02 14.32 6.61
C ALA A 56 1.15 13.37 6.21
N ALA A 57 1.24 12.21 6.87
CA ALA A 57 2.20 11.17 6.53
C ALA A 57 1.95 10.60 5.11
N ALA A 58 0.69 10.36 4.75
CA ALA A 58 0.31 9.92 3.40
C ALA A 58 0.73 10.91 2.32
N ALA A 59 0.48 12.22 2.53
CA ALA A 59 0.88 13.28 1.61
C ALA A 59 2.41 13.36 1.47
N ALA A 60 3.15 13.27 2.59
CA ALA A 60 4.60 13.27 2.57
C ALA A 60 5.17 12.06 1.82
N HIS A 61 4.59 10.88 2.00
CA HIS A 61 5.01 9.68 1.28
C HIS A 61 4.73 9.78 -0.22
N ARG A 62 3.53 10.23 -0.60
CA ARG A 62 3.15 10.50 -2.00
C ARG A 62 4.18 11.40 -2.68
N GLU A 63 4.60 12.46 -2.00
CA GLU A 63 5.55 13.43 -2.53
C GLU A 63 6.94 12.83 -2.75
N ARG A 64 7.43 12.01 -1.79
CA ARG A 64 8.68 11.27 -1.95
C ARG A 64 8.64 10.33 -3.16
N VAL A 65 7.53 9.59 -3.33
CA VAL A 65 7.35 8.69 -4.48
C VAL A 65 7.30 9.47 -5.79
N ARG A 66 6.55 10.58 -5.84
CA ARG A 66 6.49 11.46 -7.02
C ARG A 66 7.87 11.96 -7.44
N THR A 67 8.65 12.46 -6.48
CA THR A 67 10.01 12.94 -6.72
C THR A 67 10.91 11.82 -7.25
N HIS A 68 10.84 10.62 -6.65
CA HIS A 68 11.60 9.47 -7.13
C HIS A 68 11.22 9.07 -8.57
N LEU A 69 9.92 8.98 -8.89
CA LEU A 69 9.46 8.64 -10.24
C LEU A 69 9.92 9.67 -11.29
N GLN A 70 9.97 10.95 -10.92
CA GLN A 70 10.50 11.99 -11.80
C GLN A 70 12.00 11.85 -12.07
N SER A 71 12.77 11.30 -11.13
CA SER A 71 14.20 11.02 -11.33
C SER A 71 14.50 9.79 -12.18
N LEU A 72 13.50 8.94 -12.47
CA LEU A 72 13.64 7.74 -13.30
C LEU A 72 13.35 7.99 -14.78
N ARG A 73 12.96 9.23 -15.14
CA ARG A 73 12.77 9.68 -16.52
C ARG A 73 14.02 10.34 -17.04
#